data_AF-A0A2E7PKH3-F1
#
_entry.id   AF-A0A2E7PKH3-F1
#
_cell.length_a   1.000
_cell.length_b   1.000
_cell.length_c   1.000
_cell.angle_alpha   90.00
_cell.angle_beta   90.00
_cell.angle_gamma   90.00
#
_symmetry.space_group_name_H-M   'P 1'
#
loop_
_entity.id
_entity.type
_entity.pdbx_description
1 polymer ?
#
loop_
_entity_poly.entity_id
_entity_poly.type
_entity_poly.pdbx_seq_one_letter_code
_entity_poly.pdbx_strand_id
1 'polypeptide(L)' 'MGTPIVGDGKYGRRDSDVEGLPQRLHLHARSLMLPHPLSGERLKLDAPLDDVLARSWGFVGFDANMT' A
#
# COMPACT_ATOMS: atom_id res chain seq x y z
N MET A 1 5.90 -15.68 7.57
CA MET A 1 4.80 -14.70 7.69
C MET A 1 3.53 -15.40 7.23
N GLY A 2 2.60 -15.70 8.15
CA GLY A 2 1.34 -16.41 7.90
C GLY A 2 0.13 -15.47 7.87
N THR A 3 0.33 -14.27 7.32
CA THR A 3 -0.60 -13.15 7.34
C THR A 3 -0.74 -12.63 5.91
N PRO A 4 -1.74 -13.07 5.15
CA PRO A 4 -1.89 -12.66 3.75
C PRO A 4 -2.18 -11.15 3.63
N ILE A 5 -1.85 -10.57 2.48
CA ILE A 5 -2.22 -9.19 2.17
C ILE A 5 -3.73 -9.14 1.95
N VAL A 6 -4.39 -8.13 2.51
CA VAL A 6 -5.84 -7.94 2.33
C VAL A 6 -6.18 -7.77 0.85
N GLY A 7 -7.18 -8.50 0.38
CA GLY A 7 -7.62 -8.56 -1.01
C GLY A 7 -6.68 -9.31 -1.97
N ASP A 8 -5.68 -10.04 -1.46
CA ASP A 8 -4.87 -10.96 -2.28
C ASP A 8 -5.57 -12.30 -2.51
N GLY A 9 -6.56 -12.30 -3.40
CA GLY A 9 -7.31 -13.51 -3.75
C GLY A 9 -6.46 -14.61 -4.40
N LYS A 10 -5.25 -14.31 -4.88
CA LYS A 10 -4.36 -15.30 -5.51
C LYS A 10 -3.65 -16.14 -4.46
N TYR A 11 -3.09 -15.52 -3.43
CA TYR A 11 -2.27 -16.21 -2.43
C TYR A 11 -2.95 -16.34 -1.06
N GLY A 12 -3.81 -15.39 -0.68
CA GLY A 12 -4.55 -15.39 0.59
C GLY A 12 -5.90 -16.11 0.55
N ARG A 13 -6.46 -16.35 -0.64
CA ARG A 13 -7.79 -16.97 -0.82
C ARG A 13 -8.85 -16.25 0.05
N ARG A 14 -9.61 -16.98 0.87
CA ARG A 14 -10.60 -16.40 1.78
C ARG A 14 -9.98 -15.71 3.00
N ASP A 15 -8.74 -16.05 3.35
CA ASP A 15 -8.06 -15.49 4.52
C ASP A 15 -7.58 -14.05 4.26
N SER A 16 -7.56 -13.60 2.99
CA SER A 16 -7.33 -12.19 2.62
C SER A 16 -8.59 -11.33 2.62
N ASP A 17 -9.76 -11.92 2.84
CA ASP A 17 -11.03 -11.20 2.85
C ASP A 17 -11.31 -10.67 4.26
N VAL A 18 -11.34 -9.35 4.40
CA VAL A 18 -11.66 -8.69 5.67
C VAL A 18 -12.97 -7.94 5.52
N GLU A 19 -13.95 -8.28 6.35
CA GLU A 19 -15.24 -7.60 6.36
C GLU A 19 -15.08 -6.10 6.64
N GLY A 20 -15.78 -5.28 5.87
CA GLY A 20 -15.68 -3.81 5.95
C GLY A 20 -14.54 -3.20 5.14
N LEU A 21 -13.62 -4.01 4.58
CA LEU A 21 -12.56 -3.54 3.69
C LEU A 21 -12.87 -3.87 2.21
N PRO A 22 -12.37 -3.06 1.26
CA PRO A 22 -12.60 -3.28 -0.15
C PRO A 22 -11.88 -4.54 -0.65
N GLN A 23 -12.50 -5.25 -1.60
CA GLN A 23 -11.92 -6.40 -2.30
C GLN A 23 -10.89 -5.95 -3.34
N ARG A 24 -9.78 -5.39 -2.85
CA ARG A 24 -8.65 -4.86 -3.62
C ARG A 24 -7.35 -5.21 -2.92
N LEU A 25 -6.29 -5.46 -3.68
CA LEU A 25 -4.97 -5.70 -3.13
C LEU A 25 -4.46 -4.48 -2.34
N HIS A 26 -4.32 -4.63 -1.02
CA HIS A 26 -3.77 -3.61 -0.13
C HIS A 26 -2.23 -3.58 -0.18
N LEU A 27 -1.69 -3.35 -1.38
CA LEU A 27 -0.26 -3.23 -1.63
C LEU A 27 0.02 -1.90 -2.34
N HIS A 28 0.88 -1.07 -1.74
CA HIS A 28 1.20 0.26 -2.25
C HIS A 28 2.71 0.51 -2.22
N ALA A 29 3.27 0.91 -3.36
CA ALA A 29 4.67 1.34 -3.44
C ALA A 29 4.81 2.79 -2.96
N ARG A 30 4.97 2.99 -1.65
CA ARG A 30 5.02 4.33 -1.03
C ARG A 30 6.23 5.16 -1.45
N SER A 31 7.39 4.54 -1.62
CA SER A 31 8.64 5.27 -1.89
C SER A 31 9.51 4.52 -2.88
N LEU A 32 10.17 5.26 -3.76
CA LEU A 32 11.16 4.77 -4.72
C LEU A 32 12.40 5.65 -4.66
N MET A 33 13.56 5.02 -4.53
CA MET A 33 14.85 5.69 -4.60
C MET A 33 15.71 5.08 -5.71
N LEU A 34 16.23 5.93 -6.59
CA LEU A 34 17.06 5.53 -7.72
C LEU A 34 18.03 6.66 -8.11
N PRO A 35 19.13 6.37 -8.84
CA PRO A 35 19.93 7.43 -9.45
C PRO A 35 19.14 8.12 -10.58
N HIS A 36 19.22 9.44 -10.65
CA HIS A 36 18.64 10.22 -11.73
C HIS A 36 19.39 9.90 -13.04
N PRO A 37 18.69 9.62 -14.17
CA PRO A 37 19.32 9.08 -15.38
C PRO A 37 20.33 10.00 -16.07
N LEU A 38 20.23 11.32 -15.84
CA LEU A 38 21.16 12.32 -16.40
C LEU A 38 22.21 12.80 -15.40
N SER A 39 21.79 13.36 -14.27
CA SER A 39 22.72 13.90 -13.25
C SER A 39 23.43 12.84 -12.40
N GLY A 40 22.91 11.60 -12.32
CA GLY A 40 23.42 10.56 -11.42
C GLY A 40 23.12 10.82 -9.94
N GLU A 41 22.48 11.93 -9.59
CA GLU A 41 22.10 12.27 -8.22
C GLU A 41 21.02 11.32 -7.68
N ARG A 42 20.94 11.19 -6.36
CA ARG A 42 19.89 10.37 -5.73
C ARG A 42 18.52 11.05 -5.90
N LEU A 43 17.66 10.42 -6.69
CA LEU A 43 16.25 10.78 -6.83
C LEU A 43 15.44 9.97 -5.81
N LYS A 44 14.65 10.67 -4.98
CA LYS A 44 13.65 10.07 -4.09
C LYS A 44 12.27 10.54 -4.53
N LEU A 45 11.37 9.59 -4.75
CA LEU A 45 9.97 9.82 -5.12
C LEU A 45 9.08 9.16 -4.08
N ASP A 46 8.08 9.89 -3.60
CA ASP A 46 7.07 9.37 -2.67
C ASP A 46 5.68 9.45 -3.33
N ALA A 47 4.89 8.39 -3.21
CA ALA A 47 3.53 8.31 -3.72
C ALA A 47 2.55 8.28 -2.53
N PRO A 48 1.60 9.24 -2.42
CA PRO A 48 0.58 9.19 -1.39
C PRO A 48 -0.27 7.92 -1.55
N LEU A 49 -0.91 7.47 -0.46
CA LEU A 49 -1.93 6.43 -0.56
C LEU A 49 -3.05 6.91 -1.47
N ASP A 50 -3.58 6.02 -2.31
CA ASP A 50 -4.80 6.32 -3.07
C ASP A 50 -6.03 6.39 -2.14
N ASP A 51 -7.11 7.00 -2.63
CA ASP A 51 -8.34 7.23 -1.86
C ASP A 51 -8.94 5.95 -1.26
N VAL A 52 -8.77 4.80 -1.91
CA VAL A 52 -9.33 3.52 -1.45
C VAL A 52 -8.52 2.99 -0.26
N LEU A 53 -7.20 3.03 -0.33
CA LEU A 53 -6.35 2.64 0.80
C LEU A 53 -6.41 3.65 1.94
N ALA A 54 -6.50 4.95 1.64
CA ALA A 54 -6.64 5.99 2.66
C ALA A 54 -7.93 5.78 3.49
N ARG A 55 -9.05 5.45 2.84
CA ARG A 55 -10.30 5.08 3.55
C ARG A 55 -10.14 3.82 4.39
N SER A 56 -9.42 2.83 3.87
CA SER A 56 -9.15 1.57 4.59
C SER A 56 -8.28 1.81 5.84
N TRP A 57 -7.30 2.71 5.76
CA TRP A 57 -6.51 3.17 6.91
C TRP A 57 -7.39 3.84 7.96
N GLY A 58 -8.27 4.75 7.53
CA GLY A 58 -9.23 5.39 8.43
C GLY A 58 -10.18 4.40 9.10
N PHE A 59 -10.65 3.37 8.38
CA PHE A 59 -11.52 2.32 8.91
C PHE A 59 -10.87 1.55 10.07
N VAL A 60 -9.57 1.28 9.99
CA VAL A 60 -8.81 0.60 11.06
C VAL A 60 -8.20 1.57 12.09
N GLY A 61 -8.46 2.88 11.97
CA GLY A 61 -7.98 3.90 12.91
C GLY A 61 -6.53 4.35 12.71
N PHE A 62 -5.96 4.12 11.52
CA PHE A 62 -4.59 4.53 11.18
C PHE A 62 -4.53 5.90 10.50
N ASP A 63 -3.41 6.59 10.68
CA ASP A 63 -3.09 7.82 9.96
C ASP A 63 -2.45 7.52 8.59
N ALA A 64 -3.09 7.96 7.51
CA ALA A 64 -2.62 7.79 6.14
C ALA A 64 -1.43 8.71 5.77
N ASN A 65 -1.19 9.76 6.57
CA ASN A 65 -0.23 10.83 6.27
C ASN A 65 0.99 10.87 7.20
N MET A 66 1.19 9.84 8.05
CA MET A 66 2.43 9.73 8.82
C MET A 66 3.65 9.84 7.88
N THR A 67 4.47 10.86 8.11
CA THR A 67 5.66 11.21 7.33
C THR A 67 6.91 11.02 8.16
#